data_AF-A0A271K8U8-F1
#
_entry.id   AF-A0A271K8U8-F1
#
_cell.length_a   1.000
_cell.length_b   1.000
_cell.length_c   1.000
_cell.angle_alpha   90.00
_cell.angle_beta   90.00
_cell.angle_gamma   90.00
#
_symmetry.space_group_name_H-M   'P 1'
#
loop_
_entity.id
_entity.type
_entity.pdbx_description
1 polymer ?
#
loop_
_entity_poly.entity_id
_entity_poly.type
_entity_poly.pdbx_seq_one_letter_code
_entity_poly.pdbx_strand_id
1 'polypeptide(L)'
;MNKGEQHRKLVDGILNAPEALIGQGVKPLMRYLAKIAPDAKGADLEIAMEDAAGILEDRALEYQAETNLITSRYMPLFDGMPAGTPLIEAARDKARRGDPLGIDVLKELGESV
;
A
#
# COMPACT_ATOMS: atom_id res chain seq x y z
N MET A 1 0.36 23.84 -21.04
CA MET A 1 0.49 23.30 -19.66
C MET A 1 1.76 23.87 -19.05
N ASN A 2 1.78 24.23 -17.76
CA ASN A 2 3.05 24.64 -17.13
C ASN A 2 3.87 23.41 -16.73
N LYS A 3 5.19 23.56 -16.54
CA LYS A 3 6.10 22.44 -16.24
C LYS A 3 5.70 21.65 -14.99
N GLY A 4 5.24 22.34 -13.94
CA GLY A 4 4.84 21.67 -12.69
C GLY A 4 3.57 20.84 -12.83
N GLU A 5 2.60 21.30 -13.60
CA GLU A 5 1.37 20.56 -13.89
C GLU A 5 1.64 19.34 -14.79
N GLN A 6 2.55 19.50 -15.75
CA GLN A 6 3.01 18.43 -16.63
C GLN A 6 3.69 17.30 -15.85
N HIS A 7 4.63 17.66 -14.98
CA HIS A 7 5.34 16.73 -14.11
C HIS A 7 4.38 15.90 -13.25
N ARG A 8 3.43 16.58 -12.57
CA ARG A 8 2.42 15.91 -11.75
C ARG A 8 1.58 14.91 -12.54
N LYS A 9 1.15 15.27 -13.76
CA LYS A 9 0.39 14.35 -14.62
C LYS A 9 1.21 13.15 -15.09
N LEU A 10 2.51 13.34 -15.33
CA LEU A 10 3.41 12.22 -15.67
C LEU A 10 3.57 11.27 -14.49
N VAL A 11 3.87 11.78 -13.30
CA VAL A 11 3.97 10.97 -12.07
C VAL A 11 2.67 10.21 -11.82
N ASP A 12 1.53 10.92 -11.86
CA ASP A 12 0.21 10.31 -11.66
C ASP A 12 -0.11 9.24 -12.72
N GLY A 13 0.26 9.48 -13.98
CA GLY A 13 0.13 8.51 -15.06
C GLY A 13 0.99 7.26 -14.86
N ILE A 14 2.19 7.40 -14.29
CA ILE A 14 3.05 6.25 -13.98
C ILE A 14 2.47 5.44 -12.82
N LEU A 15 2.06 6.12 -11.74
CA LEU A 15 1.49 5.48 -10.56
C LEU A 15 0.17 4.76 -10.84
N ASN A 16 -0.62 5.26 -11.80
CA ASN A 16 -1.91 4.72 -12.18
C ASN A 16 -1.91 4.14 -13.60
N ALA A 17 -0.74 3.68 -14.07
CA ALA A 17 -0.62 3.09 -15.39
C ALA A 17 -1.60 1.90 -15.52
N PRO A 18 -2.34 1.78 -16.64
CA PRO A 18 -3.26 0.68 -16.84
C PRO A 18 -2.57 -0.67 -16.65
N GLU A 19 -3.22 -1.60 -15.96
CA GLU A 19 -2.68 -2.95 -15.72
C GLU A 19 -2.26 -3.64 -17.02
N ALA A 20 -2.98 -3.37 -18.12
CA ALA A 20 -2.64 -3.86 -19.44
C ALA A 20 -1.21 -3.53 -19.86
N LEU A 21 -0.60 -2.45 -19.37
CA LEU A 21 0.77 -2.05 -19.71
C LEU A 21 1.84 -2.75 -18.87
N ILE A 22 1.46 -3.40 -17.76
CA ILE A 22 2.40 -4.11 -16.88
C ILE A 22 3.05 -5.25 -17.66
N GLY A 23 4.38 -5.34 -17.58
CA GLY A 23 5.16 -6.39 -18.24
C GLY A 23 5.31 -6.21 -19.76
N GLN A 24 4.69 -5.21 -20.39
CA GLN A 24 4.84 -4.95 -21.83
C GLN A 24 6.11 -4.15 -22.19
N GLY A 25 6.92 -3.80 -21.18
CA GLY A 25 8.14 -3.03 -21.32
C GLY A 25 7.92 -1.52 -21.45
N VAL A 26 9.01 -0.79 -21.71
CA VAL A 26 9.03 0.68 -21.62
C VAL A 26 8.29 1.36 -22.79
N LYS A 27 8.30 0.79 -24.00
CA LYS A 27 7.73 1.46 -25.19
C LYS A 27 6.21 1.72 -25.10
N PRO A 28 5.38 0.75 -24.65
CA PRO A 28 3.94 0.99 -24.45
C PRO A 28 3.66 2.04 -23.37
N LEU A 29 4.43 2.02 -22.27
CA LEU A 29 4.35 3.03 -21.22
C LEU A 29 4.66 4.42 -21.76
N MET A 30 5.74 4.59 -22.52
CA MET A 30 6.10 5.89 -23.11
C MET A 30 5.03 6.41 -24.07
N ARG A 31 4.40 5.54 -24.86
CA ARG A 31 3.26 5.94 -25.71
C ARG A 31 2.05 6.38 -24.91
N TYR A 32 1.81 5.76 -23.76
CA TYR A 32 0.74 6.15 -22.85
C TYR A 32 1.04 7.52 -22.21
N LEU A 33 2.25 7.72 -21.69
CA LEU A 33 2.68 8.99 -21.10
C LEU A 33 2.68 10.15 -22.12
N ALA A 34 3.05 9.87 -23.38
CA ALA A 34 2.96 10.85 -24.47
C ALA A 34 1.52 11.30 -24.77
N LYS A 35 0.49 10.52 -24.43
CA LYS A 35 -0.91 10.97 -24.53
C LYS A 35 -1.30 11.89 -23.37
N ILE A 36 -0.70 11.70 -22.21
CA ILE A 36 -0.97 12.50 -21.00
C ILE A 36 -0.26 13.85 -21.07
N ALA A 37 0.99 13.84 -21.50
CA ALA A 37 1.84 15.02 -21.61
C ALA A 37 2.62 15.00 -22.95
N PRO A 38 1.98 15.36 -24.06
CA PRO A 38 2.60 15.30 -25.39
C PRO A 38 3.79 16.24 -25.55
N ASP A 39 3.82 17.34 -24.79
CA ASP A 39 4.89 18.33 -24.82
C ASP A 39 6.10 17.94 -23.93
N ALA A 40 6.09 16.75 -23.33
CA ALA A 40 7.14 16.33 -22.38
C ALA A 40 8.42 15.97 -23.11
N LYS A 41 9.55 16.50 -22.63
CA LYS A 41 10.86 16.10 -23.12
C LYS A 41 11.33 14.85 -22.38
N GLY A 42 12.31 14.16 -22.95
CA GLY A 42 12.92 12.97 -22.33
C GLY A 42 13.33 13.21 -20.88
N ALA A 43 13.97 14.35 -20.59
CA ALA A 43 14.37 14.71 -19.23
C ALA A 43 13.19 14.90 -18.26
N ASP A 44 12.05 15.44 -18.73
CA ASP A 44 10.86 15.59 -17.86
C ASP A 44 10.25 14.22 -17.51
N LEU A 45 10.33 13.27 -18.46
CA LEU A 45 9.88 11.89 -18.26
C LEU A 45 10.80 11.14 -17.30
N GLU A 46 12.12 11.29 -17.43
CA GLU A 46 13.10 10.66 -16.55
C GLU A 46 12.91 11.09 -15.09
N ILE A 47 12.77 12.39 -14.84
CA ILE A 47 12.53 12.92 -13.47
C ILE A 47 11.19 12.41 -12.94
N ALA A 48 10.13 12.38 -13.76
CA ALA A 48 8.84 11.85 -13.33
C ALA A 48 8.88 10.34 -13.02
N MET A 49 9.69 9.57 -13.74
CA MET A 49 9.90 8.14 -13.46
C MET A 49 10.66 7.91 -12.15
N GLU A 50 11.69 8.72 -11.88
CA GLU A 50 12.42 8.66 -10.62
C GLU A 50 11.53 8.98 -9.43
N ASP A 51 10.76 10.07 -9.50
CA ASP A 51 9.81 10.46 -8.45
C ASP A 51 8.73 9.38 -8.23
N ALA A 52 8.17 8.85 -9.32
CA ALA A 52 7.17 7.78 -9.22
C ALA A 52 7.75 6.50 -8.61
N ALA A 53 9.00 6.15 -8.92
CA ALA A 53 9.68 5.00 -8.33
C ALA A 53 9.86 5.21 -6.81
N GLY A 54 10.33 6.38 -6.37
CA GLY A 54 10.46 6.70 -4.94
C GLY A 54 9.12 6.59 -4.20
N ILE A 55 8.03 7.12 -4.77
CA ILE A 55 6.69 7.00 -4.19
C ILE A 55 6.24 5.53 -4.08
N LEU A 56 6.56 4.70 -5.07
CA LEU A 56 6.23 3.26 -5.03
C LEU A 56 7.05 2.52 -3.98
N GLU A 57 8.33 2.87 -3.81
CA GLU A 57 9.19 2.32 -2.76
C GLU A 57 8.66 2.68 -1.37
N ASP A 58 8.30 3.94 -1.14
CA ASP A 58 7.73 4.39 0.13
C ASP A 58 6.41 3.64 0.44
N ARG A 59 5.52 3.51 -0.54
CA ARG A 59 4.28 2.71 -0.39
C ARG A 59 4.57 1.25 -0.10
N ALA A 60 5.58 0.66 -0.74
CA ALA A 60 5.96 -0.72 -0.50
C ALA A 60 6.47 -0.91 0.95
N LEU A 61 7.21 0.06 1.49
CA LEU A 61 7.65 0.05 2.88
C LEU A 61 6.47 0.18 3.85
N GLU A 62 5.51 1.05 3.56
CA GLU A 62 4.27 1.19 4.33
C GLU A 62 3.47 -0.12 4.34
N TYR A 63 3.22 -0.72 3.18
CA TYR A 63 2.53 -2.01 3.08
C TYR A 63 3.29 -3.14 3.76
N GLN A 64 4.61 -3.14 3.71
CA GLN A 64 5.42 -4.11 4.44
C GLN A 64 5.26 -3.92 5.95
N ALA A 65 5.24 -2.69 6.44
CA ALA A 65 5.02 -2.39 7.85
C ALA A 65 3.62 -2.81 8.32
N GLU A 66 2.58 -2.51 7.54
CA GLU A 66 1.20 -2.96 7.80
C GLU A 66 1.09 -4.49 7.79
N THR A 67 1.68 -5.15 6.78
CA THR A 67 1.71 -6.61 6.70
C THR A 67 2.40 -7.21 7.91
N ASN A 68 3.56 -6.65 8.30
CA ASN A 68 4.27 -7.10 9.49
C ASN A 68 3.45 -6.92 10.77
N LEU A 69 2.71 -5.82 10.90
CA LEU A 69 1.80 -5.61 12.03
C LEU A 69 0.70 -6.67 12.06
N ILE A 70 0.07 -6.94 10.92
CA ILE A 70 -0.97 -7.97 10.79
C ILE A 70 -0.42 -9.35 11.15
N THR A 71 0.69 -9.76 10.56
CA THR A 71 1.24 -11.11 10.75
C THR A 71 1.81 -11.33 12.14
N SER A 72 2.49 -10.33 12.72
CA SER A 72 3.14 -10.48 14.03
C SER A 72 2.22 -10.25 15.22
N ARG A 73 1.22 -9.38 15.09
CA ARG A 73 0.38 -8.95 16.21
C ARG A 73 -1.05 -9.48 16.13
N TYR A 74 -1.68 -9.40 14.96
CA TYR A 74 -3.10 -9.76 14.84
C TYR A 74 -3.32 -11.24 14.51
N MET A 75 -2.49 -11.85 13.66
CA MET A 75 -2.64 -13.27 13.31
C MET A 75 -2.59 -14.22 14.52
N PRO A 76 -1.70 -14.04 15.53
CA PRO A 76 -1.65 -14.93 16.69
C PRO A 76 -2.92 -14.96 17.55
N LEU A 77 -3.78 -13.93 17.46
CA LEU A 77 -5.08 -13.93 18.13
C LEU A 77 -5.98 -15.05 17.63
N PHE A 78 -5.85 -15.41 16.35
CA PHE A 78 -6.66 -16.43 15.69
C PHE A 78 -6.11 -17.85 15.89
N ASP A 79 -4.96 -18.02 16.56
CA ASP A 79 -4.40 -19.34 16.82
C ASP A 79 -5.36 -20.20 17.66
N GLY A 80 -5.83 -21.29 17.05
CA GLY A 80 -6.79 -22.22 17.65
C GLY A 80 -8.25 -21.77 17.55
N MET A 81 -8.55 -20.72 16.79
CA MET A 81 -9.91 -20.24 16.54
C MET A 81 -10.52 -20.87 15.28
N PRO A 82 -11.85 -21.05 15.22
CA PRO A 82 -12.53 -21.40 13.98
C PRO A 82 -12.27 -20.38 12.85
N ALA A 83 -12.32 -20.84 11.60
CA ALA A 83 -12.25 -19.94 10.45
C ALA A 83 -13.44 -18.97 10.47
N GLY A 84 -13.17 -17.69 10.22
CA GLY A 84 -14.18 -16.64 10.23
C GLY A 84 -14.49 -16.03 11.61
N THR A 85 -13.79 -16.45 12.68
CA THR A 85 -13.89 -15.77 13.97
C THR A 85 -13.53 -14.28 13.82
N PRO A 86 -14.38 -13.35 14.27
CA PRO A 86 -14.09 -11.91 14.25
C PRO A 86 -12.91 -11.55 15.15
N LEU A 87 -12.14 -10.51 14.76
CA LEU A 87 -10.95 -10.04 15.50
C LEU A 87 -11.24 -9.74 16.99
N ILE A 88 -12.32 -9.00 17.27
CA ILE A 88 -12.70 -8.63 18.65
C ILE A 88 -13.06 -9.88 19.46
N GLU A 89 -13.72 -10.86 18.84
CA GLU A 89 -14.10 -12.10 19.52
C GLU A 89 -12.86 -12.94 19.85
N ALA A 90 -11.93 -13.08 18.90
CA ALA A 90 -10.65 -13.74 19.13
C ALA A 90 -9.85 -13.05 20.26
N ALA A 91 -9.80 -11.71 20.26
CA ALA A 91 -9.13 -10.92 21.29
C ALA A 91 -9.78 -11.10 22.68
N ARG A 92 -11.12 -11.10 22.78
CA ARG A 92 -11.85 -11.38 24.03
C ARG A 92 -11.59 -12.79 24.55
N ASP A 93 -11.60 -13.79 23.69
CA ASP A 93 -11.36 -15.17 24.11
C ASP A 93 -9.94 -15.40 24.60
N LYS A 94 -8.95 -14.75 23.98
CA LYS A 94 -7.56 -14.75 24.44
C LYS A 94 -7.44 -13.97 25.76
N ALA A 95 -8.04 -12.78 25.87
CA ALA A 95 -8.02 -11.96 27.08
C ALA A 95 -8.65 -12.67 28.30
N ARG A 96 -9.78 -13.38 28.10
CA ARG A 96 -10.42 -14.22 29.14
C ARG A 96 -9.50 -15.31 29.69
N ARG A 97 -8.55 -15.78 28.88
CA ARG A 97 -7.53 -16.77 29.27
C ARG A 97 -6.30 -16.12 29.90
N GLY A 98 -6.30 -14.80 30.07
CA GLY A 98 -5.17 -14.04 30.60
C GLY A 98 -4.07 -13.78 29.58
N ASP A 99 -4.32 -13.97 28.28
CA ASP A 99 -3.34 -13.69 27.23
C ASP A 99 -3.11 -12.17 27.12
N PRO A 100 -1.87 -11.68 27.36
CA PRO A 100 -1.55 -10.26 27.27
C PRO A 100 -1.87 -9.65 25.90
N LEU A 101 -1.72 -10.40 24.81
CA LEU A 101 -1.98 -9.91 23.46
C LEU A 101 -3.47 -9.58 23.26
N GLY A 102 -4.36 -10.45 23.76
CA GLY A 102 -5.81 -10.21 23.70
C GLY A 102 -6.21 -8.97 24.51
N ILE A 103 -5.63 -8.81 25.70
CA ILE A 103 -5.87 -7.66 26.59
C ILE A 103 -5.40 -6.35 25.92
N ASP A 104 -4.20 -6.34 25.34
CA ASP A 104 -3.62 -5.14 24.75
C ASP A 104 -4.36 -4.71 23.48
N VAL A 105 -4.78 -5.67 22.64
CA VAL A 105 -5.57 -5.36 21.44
C VAL A 105 -6.95 -4.81 21.80
N LEU A 106 -7.61 -5.33 22.85
CA LEU A 106 -8.89 -4.76 23.30
C LEU A 106 -8.73 -3.32 23.80
N LYS A 107 -7.69 -3.01 24.57
CA LYS A 107 -7.40 -1.64 25.02
C LYS A 107 -7.17 -0.69 23.85
N GLU A 108 -6.41 -1.14 22.84
CA GLU A 108 -6.13 -0.36 21.62
C GLU A 108 -7.41 -0.03 20.85
N LEU A 109 -8.36 -0.98 20.80
CA LEU A 109 -9.65 -0.81 20.15
C LEU A 109 -10.68 -0.05 21.02
N GLY A 110 -10.32 0.35 22.24
CA GLY A 110 -11.23 1.02 23.18
C GLY A 110 -12.30 0.10 23.78
N GLU A 111 -12.08 -1.22 23.72
CA GLU A 111 -12.97 -2.23 24.27
C GLU A 111 -12.67 -2.48 25.75
N SER A 112 -13.72 -2.74 26.55
CA SER A 112 -13.56 -3.16 27.92
C SER A 112 -12.96 -4.58 27.98
N VAL A 113 -11.87 -4.72 28.74
CA VAL A 113 -11.20 -6.00 29.03
C VAL A 113 -11.96 -6.75 30.11
#